data_AF-A0A2G5T120-F1
#
_entry.id   AF-A0A2G5T120-F1
#
_cell.length_a   1.000
_cell.length_b   1.000
_cell.length_c   1.000
_cell.angle_alpha   90.00
_cell.angle_beta   90.00
_cell.angle_gamma   90.00
#
_symmetry.space_group_name_H-M   'P 1'
#
loop_
_entity.id
_entity.type
_entity.pdbx_description
1 polymer ?
#
loop_
_entity_poly.entity_id
_entity_poly.type
_entity_poly.pdbx_seq_one_letter_code
_entity_poly.pdbx_strand_id
1 'polypeptide(L)'
;MHYGLIVLWISIISQCSFFQFSHYMPPFNQSYRIYQLCTDQNDKIFLGNIQNSDLSFYLEKYILCWPDYEKFVPTKHHAIVWFLRALRGCEVNQILSHHSRPKAEFARTFHYDFLKYSYALICEKGAMLPQSEHAYLYAYSGLFNTLYQVGNADRQ
;
A
#
# COMPACT_ATOMS: atom_id res chain seq x y z
N MET A 1 -27.77 13.47 41.85
CA MET A 1 -26.35 13.61 41.45
C MET A 1 -26.03 12.57 40.37
N HIS A 2 -26.35 12.83 39.10
CA HIS A 2 -26.16 11.84 38.01
C HIS A 2 -25.60 12.43 36.71
N TYR A 3 -24.80 13.51 36.80
CA TYR A 3 -24.19 14.16 35.62
C TYR A 3 -22.72 13.79 35.40
N GLY A 4 -22.10 12.98 36.27
CA GLY A 4 -20.66 12.66 36.20
C GLY A 4 -20.30 11.50 35.28
N LEU A 5 -21.25 10.63 34.91
CA LEU A 5 -20.96 9.39 34.16
C LEU A 5 -21.14 9.52 32.64
N ILE A 6 -21.83 10.56 32.16
CA ILE A 6 -22.05 10.76 30.71
C ILE A 6 -20.84 11.43 30.04
N VAL A 7 -20.07 12.25 30.77
CA VAL A 7 -18.91 12.97 30.22
C VAL A 7 -17.70 12.06 29.97
N LEU A 8 -17.63 10.91 30.67
CA LEU A 8 -16.53 9.95 30.52
C LEU A 8 -16.67 9.03 29.30
N TRP A 9 -17.87 8.89 28.72
CA TRP A 9 -18.07 8.08 27.51
C TRP A 9 -17.80 8.83 26.21
N ILE A 10 -17.92 10.15 26.21
CA ILE A 10 -17.66 10.99 25.02
C ILE A 10 -16.15 11.16 24.78
N SER A 11 -15.33 10.98 25.82
CA SER A 11 -13.88 11.16 25.75
C SER A 11 -13.13 9.97 25.14
N ILE A 12 -13.74 8.77 25.08
CA ILE A 12 -13.10 7.56 24.50
C ILE A 12 -13.33 7.48 22.99
N ILE A 13 -14.38 8.10 22.46
CA ILE A 13 -14.66 8.11 21.01
C ILE A 13 -13.72 9.10 20.27
N SER A 14 -13.15 10.07 20.99
CA SER A 14 -12.33 11.13 20.38
C SER A 14 -10.85 10.77 20.15
N GLN A 15 -10.44 9.52 20.42
CA GLN A 15 -9.08 9.02 20.15
C GLN A 15 -9.04 7.87 19.15
N CYS A 16 -10.13 7.61 18.42
CA CYS A 16 -9.98 7.09 17.07
C CYS A 16 -9.47 8.26 16.25
N SER A 17 -8.16 8.47 16.25
CA SER A 17 -7.46 9.25 15.24
C SER A 17 -7.97 8.72 13.90
N PHE A 18 -8.94 9.41 13.32
CA PHE A 18 -9.27 9.24 11.92
C PHE A 18 -7.96 9.53 11.21
N PHE A 19 -7.24 8.46 10.84
CA PHE A 19 -6.21 8.53 9.84
C PHE A 19 -6.90 9.07 8.61
N GLN A 20 -6.82 10.39 8.47
CA GLN A 20 -7.58 11.08 7.46
C GLN A 20 -6.76 10.95 6.19
N PHE A 21 -6.90 9.80 5.52
CA PHE A 21 -6.30 9.54 4.22
C PHE A 21 -6.90 10.44 3.11
N SER A 22 -7.72 11.44 3.46
CA SER A 22 -8.24 12.46 2.55
C SER A 22 -7.15 13.31 1.89
N HIS A 23 -5.91 13.28 2.43
CA HIS A 23 -4.76 13.92 1.81
C HIS A 23 -4.19 13.12 0.63
N TYR A 24 -4.63 11.88 0.42
CA TYR A 24 -4.34 11.09 -0.79
C TYR A 24 -5.52 11.11 -1.77
N MET A 25 -5.22 10.91 -3.05
CA MET A 25 -6.19 10.73 -4.11
C MET A 25 -6.81 9.33 -4.06
N PRO A 26 -7.99 9.11 -4.67
CA PRO A 26 -8.50 7.77 -4.89
C PRO A 26 -7.48 6.85 -5.58
N PRO A 27 -7.39 5.57 -5.21
CA PRO A 27 -8.20 4.89 -4.20
C PRO A 27 -7.65 5.00 -2.77
N PHE A 28 -6.50 5.65 -2.55
CA PHE A 28 -5.83 5.73 -1.25
C PHE A 28 -6.55 6.63 -0.23
N ASN A 29 -7.60 7.35 -0.63
CA ASN A 29 -8.50 8.02 0.31
C ASN A 29 -9.50 7.08 1.02
N GLN A 30 -9.49 5.78 0.73
CA GLN A 30 -10.39 4.78 1.32
C GLN A 30 -9.80 4.16 2.58
N SER A 31 -10.03 4.78 3.75
CA SER A 31 -9.48 4.32 5.03
C SER A 31 -9.76 2.84 5.32
N TYR A 32 -10.96 2.35 5.01
CA TYR A 32 -11.34 0.95 5.21
C TYR A 32 -10.41 -0.04 4.49
N ARG A 33 -10.08 0.22 3.23
CA ARG A 33 -9.18 -0.67 2.45
C ARG A 33 -7.76 -0.64 3.00
N ILE A 34 -7.32 0.53 3.48
CA ILE A 34 -6.01 0.66 4.11
C ILE A 34 -5.96 -0.10 5.44
N TYR A 35 -6.99 -0.02 6.27
CA TYR A 35 -7.05 -0.82 7.51
C TYR A 35 -7.00 -2.33 7.24
N GLN A 36 -7.65 -2.81 6.18
CA GLN A 36 -7.57 -4.22 5.78
C GLN A 36 -6.17 -4.60 5.25
N LEU A 37 -5.43 -3.64 4.70
CA LEU A 37 -4.09 -3.82 4.19
C LEU A 37 -3.03 -3.84 5.32
N CYS A 38 -3.17 -2.96 6.31
CA CYS A 38 -2.18 -2.76 7.38
C CYS A 38 -2.38 -3.76 8.53
N THR A 39 -1.92 -5.00 8.33
CA THR A 39 -2.00 -6.08 9.32
C THR A 39 -0.61 -6.68 9.57
N ASP A 40 -0.39 -7.27 10.75
CA ASP A 40 0.87 -7.96 11.08
C ASP A 40 1.23 -9.08 10.08
N GLN A 41 0.22 -9.70 9.47
CA GLN A 41 0.44 -10.69 8.42
C GLN A 41 1.02 -10.04 7.16
N ASN A 42 0.50 -8.89 6.75
CA ASN A 42 0.94 -8.18 5.56
C ASN A 42 2.27 -7.45 5.79
N ASP A 43 2.57 -7.05 7.02
CA ASP A 43 3.88 -6.51 7.41
C ASP A 43 5.00 -7.49 7.04
N LYS A 44 4.82 -8.79 7.34
CA LYS A 44 5.79 -9.85 7.02
C LYS A 44 6.00 -10.00 5.52
N ILE A 45 4.98 -9.71 4.73
CA ILE A 45 5.02 -9.83 3.28
C ILE A 45 5.73 -8.62 2.67
N PHE A 46 5.25 -7.41 2.96
CA PHE A 46 5.74 -6.19 2.32
C PHE A 46 7.07 -5.69 2.88
N LEU A 47 7.29 -5.81 4.20
CA LEU A 47 8.54 -5.37 4.83
C LEU A 47 9.62 -6.45 4.76
N GLY A 48 9.23 -7.71 4.53
CA GLY A 48 10.11 -8.84 4.29
C GLY A 48 10.58 -8.94 2.84
N ASN A 49 10.75 -10.18 2.35
CA ASN A 49 11.12 -10.43 0.96
C ASN A 49 9.87 -10.71 0.11
N ILE A 50 9.36 -9.69 -0.56
CA ILE A 50 8.17 -9.78 -1.43
C ILE A 50 8.37 -10.82 -2.54
N GLN A 51 9.58 -10.98 -3.09
CA GLN A 51 9.87 -11.91 -4.18
C GLN A 51 9.63 -13.36 -3.78
N ASN A 52 9.90 -13.69 -2.51
CA ASN A 52 9.71 -15.03 -1.96
C ASN A 52 8.35 -15.19 -1.27
N SER A 53 7.46 -14.20 -1.39
CA SER A 53 6.13 -14.26 -0.79
C SER A 53 5.10 -14.86 -1.75
N ASP A 54 3.95 -15.25 -1.19
CA ASP A 54 2.76 -15.66 -1.95
C ASP A 54 2.24 -14.57 -2.91
N LEU A 55 2.75 -13.33 -2.81
CA LEU A 55 2.40 -12.23 -3.73
C LEU A 55 3.12 -12.30 -5.07
N SER A 56 4.24 -13.00 -5.15
CA SER A 56 4.96 -13.21 -6.43
C SER A 56 4.00 -13.70 -7.51
N PHE A 57 3.08 -14.61 -7.16
CA PHE A 57 2.01 -15.08 -8.04
C PHE A 57 1.14 -13.94 -8.59
N TYR A 58 0.70 -12.99 -7.77
CA TYR A 58 -0.14 -11.88 -8.24
C TYR A 58 0.64 -10.87 -9.11
N LEU A 59 1.94 -10.75 -8.86
CA LEU A 59 2.84 -9.88 -9.59
C LEU A 59 3.28 -10.47 -10.94
N GLU A 60 3.03 -11.76 -11.17
CA GLU A 60 3.33 -12.44 -12.44
C GLU A 60 2.10 -12.70 -13.30
N LYS A 61 0.89 -12.52 -12.76
CA LYS A 61 -0.37 -12.88 -13.42
C LYS A 61 -1.16 -11.65 -13.83
N TYR A 62 -1.98 -11.81 -14.87
CA TYR A 62 -2.93 -10.80 -15.35
C TYR A 62 -4.17 -10.65 -14.45
N ILE A 63 -4.22 -11.30 -13.29
CA ILE A 63 -5.32 -11.20 -12.34
C ILE A 63 -5.54 -9.77 -11.84
N LEU A 64 -4.46 -8.96 -11.76
CA LEU A 64 -4.55 -7.53 -11.43
C LEU A 64 -5.31 -6.71 -12.48
N CYS A 65 -5.43 -7.22 -13.70
CA CYS A 65 -6.13 -6.56 -14.80
C CYS A 65 -7.64 -6.86 -14.82
N TRP A 66 -8.11 -7.82 -14.02
CA TRP A 66 -9.51 -8.24 -14.05
C TRP A 66 -10.37 -7.34 -13.17
N PRO A 67 -11.49 -6.81 -13.70
CA PRO A 67 -12.36 -5.93 -12.93
C PRO A 67 -13.02 -6.66 -11.73
N ASP A 68 -13.30 -7.95 -11.87
CA ASP A 68 -13.95 -8.82 -10.88
C ASP A 68 -13.00 -9.79 -10.18
N TYR A 69 -11.74 -9.37 -9.98
CA TYR A 69 -10.70 -10.16 -9.30
C TYR A 69 -11.15 -10.78 -7.97
N GLU A 70 -12.07 -10.13 -7.24
CA GLU A 70 -12.57 -10.59 -5.94
C GLU A 70 -13.23 -11.98 -6.00
N LYS A 71 -13.75 -12.40 -7.17
CA LYS A 71 -14.31 -13.75 -7.38
C LYS A 71 -13.24 -14.85 -7.45
N PHE A 72 -12.02 -14.48 -7.81
CA PHE A 72 -10.93 -15.42 -8.13
C PHE A 72 -9.80 -15.39 -7.11
N VAL A 73 -9.77 -14.35 -6.27
CA VAL A 73 -8.77 -14.14 -5.24
C VAL A 73 -9.37 -14.49 -3.88
N PRO A 74 -8.68 -15.30 -3.04
CA PRO A 74 -9.13 -15.55 -1.67
C PRO A 74 -9.33 -14.25 -0.90
N THR A 75 -10.38 -14.14 -0.09
CA THR A 75 -10.74 -12.92 0.64
C THR A 75 -9.58 -12.34 1.46
N LYS A 76 -8.76 -13.21 2.07
CA LYS A 76 -7.55 -12.80 2.81
C LYS A 76 -6.53 -12.00 1.99
N HIS A 77 -6.57 -12.10 0.66
CA HIS A 77 -5.66 -11.40 -0.25
C HIS A 77 -6.32 -10.22 -0.96
N HIS A 78 -7.60 -9.91 -0.71
CA HIS A 78 -8.32 -8.83 -1.39
C HIS A 78 -7.68 -7.47 -1.17
N ALA A 79 -7.33 -7.13 0.08
CA ALA A 79 -6.68 -5.84 0.38
C ALA A 79 -5.31 -5.72 -0.30
N ILE A 80 -4.57 -6.82 -0.40
CA ILE A 80 -3.29 -6.86 -1.09
C ILE A 80 -3.49 -6.63 -2.60
N VAL A 81 -4.40 -7.37 -3.23
CA VAL A 81 -4.66 -7.20 -4.66
C VAL A 81 -5.21 -5.81 -4.96
N TRP A 82 -6.06 -5.26 -4.10
CA TRP A 82 -6.48 -3.86 -4.19
C TRP A 82 -5.28 -2.91 -4.19
N PHE A 83 -4.33 -3.08 -3.27
CA PHE A 83 -3.12 -2.26 -3.18
C PHE A 83 -2.25 -2.35 -4.44
N LEU A 84 -1.99 -3.57 -4.92
CA LEU A 84 -1.23 -3.80 -6.15
C LEU A 84 -1.91 -3.13 -7.36
N ARG A 85 -3.24 -3.20 -7.45
CA ARG A 85 -4.01 -2.55 -8.52
C ARG A 85 -4.01 -1.02 -8.40
N ALA A 86 -4.11 -0.49 -7.18
CA ALA A 86 -4.04 0.95 -6.91
C ALA A 86 -2.71 1.56 -7.38
N LEU A 87 -1.62 0.79 -7.29
CA LEU A 87 -0.29 1.13 -7.78
C LEU A 87 -0.07 0.77 -9.26
N ARG A 88 -1.14 0.56 -10.03
CA ARG A 88 -1.09 0.24 -11.47
C ARG A 88 -0.33 -1.06 -11.79
N GLY A 89 -0.41 -2.04 -10.89
CA GLY A 89 0.27 -3.32 -11.03
C GLY A 89 -0.14 -4.11 -12.28
N CYS A 90 -1.36 -3.91 -12.83
CA CYS A 90 -1.74 -4.51 -14.11
C CYS A 90 -0.84 -4.02 -15.25
N GLU A 91 -0.70 -2.72 -15.40
CA GLU A 91 0.08 -2.10 -16.48
C GLU A 91 1.57 -2.34 -16.28
N VAL A 92 2.05 -2.27 -15.04
CA VAL A 92 3.43 -2.63 -14.72
C VAL A 92 3.70 -4.09 -15.10
N ASN A 93 2.82 -5.02 -14.75
CA ASN A 93 2.98 -6.43 -15.12
C ASN A 93 2.99 -6.63 -16.64
N GLN A 94 2.14 -5.93 -17.39
CA GLN A 94 2.14 -5.99 -18.87
C GLN A 94 3.47 -5.51 -19.45
N ILE A 95 4.00 -4.38 -18.96
CA ILE A 95 5.30 -3.85 -19.41
C ILE A 95 6.42 -4.84 -19.10
N LEU A 96 6.42 -5.43 -17.90
CA LEU A 96 7.44 -6.37 -17.46
C LEU A 96 7.34 -7.74 -18.16
N SER A 97 6.13 -8.20 -18.51
CA SER A 97 5.92 -9.49 -19.18
C SER A 97 6.29 -9.44 -20.67
N HIS A 98 6.08 -8.29 -21.33
CA HIS A 98 6.40 -8.11 -22.75
C HIS A 98 7.88 -7.76 -23.02
N HIS A 99 8.65 -7.37 -22.01
CA HIS A 99 10.05 -6.97 -22.17
C HIS A 99 11.02 -8.00 -21.58
N SER A 100 11.37 -9.03 -22.35
CA SER A 100 12.31 -10.11 -22.00
C SER A 100 13.81 -9.71 -22.00
N ARG A 101 14.16 -8.48 -21.58
CA ARG A 101 15.53 -7.93 -21.64
C ARG A 101 16.09 -7.64 -20.23
N PRO A 102 17.42 -7.51 -20.05
CA PRO A 102 18.05 -7.19 -18.75
C PRO A 102 17.48 -5.94 -18.03
N LYS A 103 16.80 -5.04 -18.74
CA LYS A 103 16.02 -3.93 -18.14
C LYS A 103 14.85 -4.40 -17.25
N ALA A 104 14.41 -5.64 -17.39
CA ALA A 104 13.32 -6.24 -16.62
C ALA A 104 13.71 -6.50 -15.16
N GLU A 105 14.98 -6.81 -14.87
CA GLU A 105 15.42 -7.04 -13.49
C GLU A 105 15.42 -5.74 -12.70
N PHE A 106 16.02 -4.67 -13.24
CA PHE A 106 15.96 -3.33 -12.63
C PHE A 106 14.51 -2.87 -12.41
N ALA A 107 13.65 -3.03 -13.41
CA ALA A 107 12.26 -2.60 -13.32
C ALA A 107 11.45 -3.43 -12.31
N ARG A 108 11.78 -4.72 -12.13
CA ARG A 108 11.20 -5.56 -11.07
C ARG A 108 11.65 -5.10 -9.68
N THR A 109 12.96 -4.88 -9.49
CA THR A 109 13.49 -4.38 -8.21
C THR A 109 12.85 -3.06 -7.83
N PHE A 110 12.79 -2.10 -8.77
CA PHE A 110 12.09 -0.84 -8.56
C PHE A 110 10.63 -1.03 -8.18
N HIS A 111 9.91 -1.93 -8.86
CA HIS A 111 8.51 -2.22 -8.54
C HIS A 111 8.37 -2.79 -7.13
N TYR A 112 9.19 -3.77 -6.74
CA TYR A 112 9.13 -4.36 -5.40
C TYR A 112 9.46 -3.34 -4.31
N ASP A 113 10.49 -2.51 -4.51
CA ASP A 113 10.83 -1.43 -3.58
C ASP A 113 9.69 -0.42 -3.47
N PHE A 114 9.12 -0.01 -4.60
CA PHE A 114 8.00 0.92 -4.60
C PHE A 114 6.79 0.35 -3.85
N LEU A 115 6.49 -0.94 -4.00
CA LEU A 115 5.45 -1.62 -3.21
C LEU A 115 5.79 -1.61 -1.72
N LYS A 116 7.01 -2.02 -1.34
CA LYS A 116 7.48 -2.08 0.05
C LYS A 116 7.40 -0.73 0.75
N TYR A 117 7.96 0.31 0.14
CA TYR A 117 8.04 1.63 0.78
C TYR A 117 6.71 2.39 0.72
N SER A 118 5.90 2.20 -0.32
CA SER A 118 4.53 2.75 -0.34
C SER A 118 3.68 2.09 0.76
N TYR A 119 3.82 0.78 0.97
CA TYR A 119 3.17 0.09 2.08
C TYR A 119 3.64 0.64 3.44
N ALA A 120 4.96 0.75 3.63
CA ALA A 120 5.53 1.28 4.86
C ALA A 120 5.08 2.71 5.17
N LEU A 121 4.93 3.55 4.14
CA LEU A 121 4.39 4.90 4.27
C LEU A 121 2.92 4.89 4.71
N ILE A 122 2.06 4.20 3.95
CA ILE A 122 0.60 4.25 4.15
C ILE A 122 0.18 3.57 5.46
N CYS A 123 0.91 2.51 5.85
CA CYS A 123 0.67 1.79 7.10
C CYS A 123 1.50 2.32 8.28
N GLU A 124 2.22 3.43 8.10
CA GLU A 124 3.12 4.04 9.10
C GLU A 124 4.13 3.05 9.73
N LYS A 125 4.62 2.11 8.93
CA LYS A 125 5.60 1.10 9.36
C LYS A 125 7.06 1.49 9.08
N GLY A 126 7.32 2.78 8.82
CA GLY A 126 8.67 3.28 8.57
C GLY A 126 9.67 2.92 9.68
N ALA A 127 9.23 2.93 10.94
CA ALA A 127 10.07 2.56 12.09
C ALA A 127 10.44 1.07 12.15
N MET A 128 9.73 0.19 11.44
CA MET A 128 10.04 -1.24 11.36
C MET A 128 11.13 -1.55 10.32
N LEU A 129 11.47 -0.58 9.47
CA LEU A 129 12.51 -0.75 8.46
C LEU A 129 13.90 -0.54 9.09
N PRO A 130 14.92 -1.31 8.65
CA PRO A 130 16.30 -1.08 9.05
C PRO A 130 16.74 0.35 8.75
N GLN A 131 17.59 0.93 9.60
CA GLN A 131 18.11 2.29 9.42
C GLN A 131 18.78 2.49 8.05
N SER A 132 19.44 1.44 7.52
CA SER A 132 20.07 1.45 6.20
C SER A 132 19.08 1.63 5.05
N GLU A 133 17.78 1.40 5.29
CA GLU A 133 16.73 1.53 4.29
C GLU A 133 15.98 2.87 4.34
N HIS A 134 16.25 3.73 5.33
CA HIS A 134 15.50 4.97 5.52
C HIS A 134 15.66 5.95 4.36
N ALA A 135 16.81 5.94 3.68
CA ALA A 135 17.02 6.74 2.48
C ALA A 135 16.07 6.32 1.34
N TYR A 136 15.85 5.02 1.16
CA TYR A 136 14.90 4.49 0.19
C TYR A 136 13.45 4.80 0.61
N LEU A 137 13.12 4.63 1.89
CA LEU A 137 11.81 5.04 2.41
C LEU A 137 11.51 6.49 2.06
N TYR A 138 12.46 7.40 2.30
CA TYR A 138 12.30 8.81 1.95
C TYR A 138 12.11 9.02 0.44
N ALA A 139 12.97 8.42 -0.39
CA ALA A 139 12.91 8.60 -1.85
C ALA A 139 11.60 8.06 -2.45
N TYR A 140 11.22 6.83 -2.10
CA TYR A 140 10.01 6.19 -2.63
C TYR A 140 8.73 6.78 -2.02
N SER A 141 8.76 7.27 -0.77
CA SER A 141 7.64 8.04 -0.21
C SER A 141 7.46 9.37 -0.93
N GLY A 142 8.56 10.04 -1.29
CA GLY A 142 8.53 11.24 -2.11
C GLY A 142 7.88 10.98 -3.47
N LEU A 143 8.28 9.88 -4.14
CA LEU A 143 7.65 9.44 -5.39
C LEU A 143 6.15 9.12 -5.20
N PHE A 144 5.78 8.38 -4.16
CA PHE A 144 4.39 8.07 -3.87
C PHE A 144 3.57 9.35 -3.66
N ASN A 145 4.06 10.29 -2.86
CA ASN A 145 3.38 11.56 -2.61
C ASN A 145 3.25 12.40 -3.88
N THR A 146 4.30 12.44 -4.71
CA THR A 146 4.24 13.06 -6.03
C THR A 146 3.08 12.48 -6.84
N LEU A 147 2.93 11.15 -6.85
CA LEU A 147 1.93 10.46 -7.66
C LEU A 147 0.51 10.51 -7.07
N TYR A 148 0.35 10.51 -5.74
CA TYR A 148 -0.92 10.22 -5.09
C TYR A 148 -1.38 11.23 -4.03
N GLN A 149 -0.57 12.17 -3.56
CA GLN A 149 -1.01 13.16 -2.56
C GLN A 149 -1.87 14.25 -3.20
N VAL A 150 -3.07 14.55 -2.70
CA VAL A 150 -3.93 15.65 -3.21
C VAL A 150 -3.17 16.98 -3.23
N GLY A 151 -3.33 17.75 -4.30
CA GLY A 151 -2.76 19.09 -4.39
C GLY A 151 -1.23 19.14 -4.53
N ASN A 152 -0.56 18.02 -4.78
CA ASN A 152 0.87 18.02 -5.10
C ASN A 152 1.12 18.82 -6.39
N ALA A 153 1.94 19.86 -6.28
CA ALA A 153 2.24 20.82 -7.35
C ALA A 153 3.12 20.23 -8.46
N ASP A 154 3.91 19.20 -8.17
CA ASP A 154 4.82 18.57 -9.15
C ASP A 154 4.07 17.77 -10.24
N ARG A 155 2.75 17.59 -10.10
CA ARG A 155 1.89 16.98 -11.13
C ARG A 155 1.20 17.98 -12.06
N GLN A 156 1.20 19.27 -11.74
CA GLN A 156 0.57 20.32 -12.54
C GLN A 156 1.55 20.86 -13.60
#